data_AF-A0A2X2Y0A0-F1
#
_entry.id   AF-A0A2X2Y0A0-F1
#
_cell.length_a   1.000
_cell.length_b   1.000
_cell.length_c   1.000
_cell.angle_alpha   90.00
_cell.angle_beta   90.00
_cell.angle_gamma   90.00
#
_symmetry.space_group_name_H-M   'P 1'
#
loop_
_entity.id
_entity.type
_entity.pdbx_description
1 polymer ?
#
loop_
_entity_poly.entity_id
_entity_poly.type
_entity_poly.pdbx_seq_one_letter_code
_entity_poly.pdbx_strand_id
1 'polypeptide(L)'
;MKDNLKEIFLNELKNNKDTPKQEIIKLAEECGIDFKPREAKFKIIDKLVAAGEFDTIFNKFEKFGYIPTWTIADFYGVNTERIDQLHKIGAIKEIPVKREYYSRSSKSYYTVNTYPVSVLEYSREELNEAYNQMAKKDLNLELKLAQKMKLKY
;
A
#
# COMPACT_ATOMS: atom_id res chain seq x y z
N MET A 1 -11.34 -10.97 -2.47
CA MET A 1 -10.32 -9.89 -2.49
C MET A 1 -10.54 -9.01 -3.72
N LYS A 2 -10.42 -7.67 -3.60
CA LYS A 2 -10.64 -6.73 -4.72
C LYS A 2 -9.62 -7.02 -5.84
N ASP A 3 -10.05 -7.16 -7.10
CA ASP A 3 -9.14 -7.54 -8.20
C ASP A 3 -7.97 -6.55 -8.39
N ASN A 4 -8.22 -5.26 -8.19
CA ASN A 4 -7.18 -4.22 -8.22
C ASN A 4 -6.11 -4.41 -7.14
N LEU A 5 -6.45 -4.96 -5.96
CA LEU A 5 -5.48 -5.26 -4.91
C LEU A 5 -4.56 -6.40 -5.35
N LYS A 6 -5.13 -7.46 -5.94
CA LYS A 6 -4.37 -8.59 -6.46
C LYS A 6 -3.34 -8.14 -7.49
N GLU A 7 -3.74 -7.26 -8.41
CA GLU A 7 -2.84 -6.74 -9.44
C GLU A 7 -1.71 -5.89 -8.85
N ILE A 8 -2.02 -4.98 -7.92
CA ILE A 8 -1.01 -4.14 -7.25
C ILE A 8 0.00 -5.01 -6.49
N PHE A 9 -0.49 -5.98 -5.70
CA PHE A 9 0.36 -6.89 -4.96
C PHE A 9 1.29 -7.70 -5.87
N LEU A 10 0.74 -8.29 -6.94
CA LEU A 10 1.53 -9.11 -7.86
C LEU A 10 2.57 -8.27 -8.60
N ASN A 11 2.23 -7.05 -9.01
CA ASN A 11 3.19 -6.15 -9.65
C ASN A 11 4.34 -5.79 -8.71
N GLU A 12 4.06 -5.47 -7.45
CA GLU A 12 5.11 -5.24 -6.46
C GLU A 12 5.95 -6.50 -6.22
N LEU A 13 5.32 -7.65 -6.00
CA LEU A 13 6.03 -8.91 -5.74
C LEU A 13 6.95 -9.31 -6.90
N LYS A 14 6.51 -9.11 -8.14
CA LYS A 14 7.31 -9.39 -9.34
C LYS A 14 8.51 -8.46 -9.45
N ASN A 15 8.34 -7.17 -9.16
CA ASN A 15 9.38 -6.16 -9.32
C ASN A 15 10.30 -6.00 -8.10
N ASN A 16 9.86 -6.46 -6.93
CA ASN A 16 10.63 -6.33 -5.69
C ASN A 16 11.88 -7.22 -5.74
N LYS A 17 13.05 -6.59 -5.60
CA LYS A 17 14.36 -7.26 -5.58
C LYS A 17 14.60 -8.04 -4.29
N ASP A 18 13.97 -7.61 -3.20
CA ASP A 18 14.13 -8.19 -1.88
C ASP A 18 13.34 -9.48 -1.69
N THR A 19 12.39 -9.78 -2.59
CA THR A 19 11.65 -11.04 -2.58
C THR A 19 12.57 -12.20 -2.96
N PRO A 20 12.80 -13.18 -2.07
CA PRO A 20 13.73 -14.27 -2.36
C PRO A 20 13.16 -15.19 -3.45
N LYS A 21 13.84 -15.27 -4.60
CA LYS A 21 13.44 -16.17 -5.69
C LYS A 21 13.34 -17.63 -5.22
N GLN A 22 14.22 -18.05 -4.32
CA GLN A 22 14.23 -19.40 -3.75
C GLN A 22 12.97 -19.74 -2.95
N GLU A 23 12.40 -18.77 -2.24
CA GLU A 23 11.14 -19.01 -1.51
C GLU A 23 9.96 -19.18 -2.48
N ILE A 24 9.94 -18.45 -3.60
CA ILE A 24 8.92 -18.61 -4.65
C ILE A 24 9.05 -19.98 -5.32
N ILE A 25 10.29 -20.43 -5.57
CA ILE A 25 10.57 -21.77 -6.10
C ILE A 25 10.04 -22.84 -5.14
N LYS A 26 10.38 -22.75 -3.84
CA LYS A 26 9.87 -23.69 -2.84
C LYS A 26 8.35 -23.71 -2.79
N LEU A 27 7.69 -22.56 -2.86
CA LEU A 27 6.23 -22.51 -2.92
C LEU A 27 5.69 -23.19 -4.19
N ALA A 28 6.32 -22.96 -5.35
CA ALA A 28 5.94 -23.62 -6.59
C ALA A 28 6.06 -25.16 -6.48
N GLU A 29 7.12 -25.66 -5.86
CA GLU A 29 7.30 -27.08 -5.58
C GLU A 29 6.23 -27.63 -4.62
N GLU A 30 5.95 -26.92 -3.52
CA GLU A 30 4.90 -27.26 -2.55
C GLU A 30 3.50 -27.36 -3.22
N CYS A 31 3.21 -26.47 -4.18
CA CYS A 31 1.97 -26.44 -4.93
C CYS A 31 1.97 -27.39 -6.16
N GLY A 32 3.03 -28.16 -6.39
CA GLY A 32 3.14 -29.08 -7.53
C GLY A 32 3.20 -28.41 -8.90
N ILE A 33 3.67 -27.15 -8.95
CA ILE A 33 3.80 -26.37 -10.18
C ILE A 33 5.11 -26.72 -10.88
N ASP A 34 5.03 -27.11 -12.15
CA ASP A 34 6.21 -27.38 -12.97
C ASP A 34 6.84 -26.08 -13.51
N PHE A 35 8.17 -25.97 -13.39
CA PHE A 35 8.94 -24.83 -13.88
C PHE A 35 10.34 -25.25 -14.34
N LYS A 36 10.90 -24.47 -15.27
CA LYS A 36 12.25 -24.73 -15.78
C LYS A 36 13.30 -24.23 -14.77
N PRO A 37 14.48 -24.88 -14.64
CA PRO A 37 15.53 -24.47 -13.69
C PRO A 37 15.99 -23.00 -13.81
N ARG A 38 15.92 -22.43 -15.02
CA ARG A 38 16.30 -21.03 -15.31
C ARG A 38 15.09 -20.12 -15.52
N GLU A 39 13.89 -20.55 -15.16
CA GLU A 39 12.68 -19.75 -15.32
C GLU A 39 12.75 -18.48 -14.46
N ALA A 40 12.24 -17.38 -15.01
CA ALA A 40 12.27 -16.09 -14.33
C ALA A 40 11.26 -16.07 -13.19
N LYS A 41 11.59 -15.34 -12.11
CA LYS A 41 10.75 -15.22 -10.89
C LYS A 41 9.30 -14.89 -11.23
N PHE A 42 9.07 -13.88 -12.08
CA PHE A 42 7.73 -13.42 -12.43
C PHE A 42 6.90 -14.48 -13.17
N LYS A 43 7.54 -15.33 -14.00
CA LYS A 43 6.85 -16.41 -14.72
C LYS A 43 6.38 -17.53 -13.78
N ILE A 44 7.18 -17.82 -12.76
CA ILE A 44 6.80 -18.80 -11.72
C ILE A 44 5.60 -18.27 -10.93
N ILE A 45 5.60 -16.97 -10.59
CA ILE A 45 4.45 -16.32 -9.95
C ILE A 45 3.20 -16.40 -10.86
N ASP A 46 3.33 -16.12 -12.16
CA ASP A 46 2.20 -16.20 -13.10
C ASP A 46 1.58 -17.60 -13.15
N LYS A 47 2.41 -18.65 -13.11
CA LYS A 47 1.92 -20.04 -13.05
C LYS A 47 1.19 -20.35 -11.75
N LEU A 48 1.72 -19.91 -10.61
CA LEU A 48 1.05 -20.06 -9.31
C LEU A 48 -0.31 -19.35 -9.29
N VAL A 49 -0.39 -18.13 -9.82
CA VAL A 49 -1.65 -17.39 -9.93
C VAL A 49 -2.64 -18.10 -10.86
N ALA A 50 -2.18 -18.62 -12.01
CA ALA A 50 -3.01 -19.38 -12.94
C ALA A 50 -3.54 -20.69 -12.33
N ALA A 51 -2.82 -21.28 -11.37
CA ALA A 51 -3.24 -22.45 -10.62
C ALA A 51 -4.24 -22.14 -9.48
N GLY A 52 -4.56 -20.86 -9.24
CA GLY A 52 -5.47 -20.44 -8.18
C GLY A 52 -4.80 -20.22 -6.82
N GLU A 53 -3.48 -20.31 -6.72
CA GLU A 53 -2.72 -20.23 -5.46
C GLU A 53 -2.49 -18.78 -4.96
N PHE A 54 -3.34 -17.84 -5.37
CA PHE A 54 -3.17 -16.43 -5.03
C PHE A 54 -3.14 -16.21 -3.51
N ASP A 55 -4.08 -16.79 -2.77
CA ASP A 55 -4.18 -16.58 -1.32
C ASP A 55 -2.94 -17.14 -0.60
N THR A 56 -2.41 -18.26 -1.07
CA THR A 56 -1.16 -18.86 -0.59
C THR A 56 0.04 -17.93 -0.84
N ILE A 57 0.13 -17.35 -2.04
CA ILE A 57 1.17 -16.36 -2.38
C ILE A 57 1.04 -15.14 -1.48
N PHE A 58 -0.17 -14.60 -1.33
CA PHE A 58 -0.45 -13.41 -0.53
C PHE A 58 -0.01 -13.64 0.90
N ASN A 59 -0.49 -14.68 1.57
CA ASN A 59 -0.15 -14.97 2.96
C ASN A 59 1.35 -15.18 3.20
N LYS A 60 2.06 -15.82 2.25
CA LYS A 60 3.51 -16.11 2.40
C LYS A 60 4.39 -14.90 2.09
N PHE A 61 3.96 -14.03 1.17
CA PHE A 61 4.79 -12.95 0.63
C PHE A 61 4.26 -11.53 0.89
N GLU A 62 3.14 -11.37 1.60
CA GLU A 62 2.56 -10.06 1.96
C GLU A 62 3.60 -9.14 2.61
N LYS A 63 4.48 -9.69 3.46
CA LYS A 63 5.59 -8.95 4.11
C LYS A 63 6.55 -8.28 3.13
N PHE A 64 6.57 -8.67 1.86
CA PHE A 64 7.39 -8.04 0.82
C PHE A 64 6.60 -7.04 -0.03
N GLY A 65 5.28 -7.04 0.06
CA GLY A 65 4.40 -6.13 -0.65
C GLY A 65 4.32 -4.80 0.08
N TYR A 66 5.30 -3.93 -0.14
CA TYR A 66 5.25 -2.54 0.30
C TYR A 66 4.98 -1.64 -0.89
N ILE A 67 3.91 -0.87 -0.83
CA ILE A 67 3.48 0.05 -1.88
C ILE A 67 3.72 1.49 -1.47
N PRO A 68 4.15 2.36 -2.41
CA PRO A 68 4.36 3.78 -2.13
C PRO A 68 3.04 4.54 -1.96
N THR A 69 3.08 5.65 -1.20
CA THR A 69 1.90 6.48 -0.88
C THR A 69 1.09 6.89 -2.12
N TRP A 70 1.71 7.16 -3.26
CA TRP A 70 0.98 7.52 -4.49
C TRP A 70 0.14 6.37 -5.03
N THR A 71 0.61 5.11 -4.95
CA THR A 71 -0.18 3.94 -5.38
C THR A 71 -1.43 3.78 -4.52
N ILE A 72 -1.33 4.08 -3.22
CA ILE A 72 -2.46 4.06 -2.28
C ILE A 72 -3.45 5.18 -2.63
N ALA A 73 -2.93 6.38 -2.86
CA ALA A 73 -3.71 7.55 -3.24
C ALA A 73 -4.50 7.30 -4.54
N ASP A 74 -3.84 6.77 -5.56
CA ASP A 74 -4.44 6.38 -6.84
C ASP A 74 -5.52 5.30 -6.65
N PHE A 75 -5.26 4.28 -5.83
CA PHE A 75 -6.22 3.21 -5.55
C PHE A 75 -7.52 3.74 -4.91
N TYR A 76 -7.40 4.68 -3.97
CA TYR A 76 -8.54 5.28 -3.29
C TYR A 76 -9.13 6.50 -4.02
N GLY A 77 -8.48 6.98 -5.09
CA GLY A 77 -8.91 8.17 -5.83
C GLY A 77 -8.79 9.46 -5.00
N VAL A 78 -7.73 9.56 -4.19
CA VAL A 78 -7.45 10.72 -3.31
C VAL A 78 -6.05 11.28 -3.57
N ASN A 79 -5.72 12.43 -3.00
CA ASN A 79 -4.35 12.97 -3.04
C ASN A 79 -3.45 12.26 -2.01
N THR A 80 -2.14 12.27 -2.25
CA THR A 80 -1.13 11.68 -1.36
C THR A 80 -1.15 12.30 0.05
N GLU A 81 -1.36 13.62 0.14
CA GLU A 81 -1.46 14.34 1.41
C GLU A 81 -2.58 13.80 2.30
N ARG A 82 -3.70 13.37 1.70
CA ARG A 82 -4.83 12.79 2.44
C ARG A 82 -4.49 11.44 3.02
N ILE A 83 -3.67 10.63 2.36
CA ILE A 83 -3.16 9.37 2.93
C ILE A 83 -2.27 9.67 4.15
N ASP A 84 -1.38 10.66 4.06
CA ASP A 84 -0.55 11.07 5.20
C ASP A 84 -1.40 11.61 6.37
N GLN A 85 -2.47 12.36 6.09
CA GLN A 85 -3.42 12.84 7.10
C GLN A 85 -4.18 11.69 7.76
N LEU A 86 -4.68 10.72 6.98
CA LEU A 86 -5.37 9.53 7.49
C LEU A 86 -4.47 8.68 8.40
N HIS A 87 -3.19 8.55 8.05
CA HIS A 87 -2.22 7.89 8.91
C HIS A 87 -1.95 8.70 10.20
N LYS A 88 -1.81 10.03 10.12
CA LYS A 88 -1.60 10.89 11.30
C LYS A 88 -2.73 10.82 12.32
N ILE A 89 -3.97 10.68 11.86
CA ILE A 89 -5.14 10.54 12.76
C ILE A 89 -5.40 9.11 13.21
N GLY A 90 -4.56 8.15 12.79
CA GLY A 90 -4.67 6.73 13.16
C GLY A 90 -5.79 5.97 12.44
N ALA A 91 -6.35 6.52 11.36
CA ALA A 91 -7.31 5.81 10.51
C ALA A 91 -6.61 4.71 9.70
N ILE A 92 -5.41 5.00 9.20
CA ILE A 92 -4.47 3.99 8.69
C ILE A 92 -3.55 3.60 9.84
N LYS A 93 -3.59 2.34 10.24
CA LYS A 93 -2.84 1.80 11.40
C LYS A 93 -1.47 1.26 11.04
N GLU A 94 -1.28 0.96 9.77
CA GLU A 94 -0.06 0.40 9.20
C GLU A 94 1.09 1.38 9.36
N ILE A 95 2.21 0.89 9.88
CA ILE A 95 3.42 1.69 10.09
C ILE A 95 4.14 1.86 8.74
N PRO A 96 4.32 3.10 8.24
CA PRO A 96 5.04 3.33 7.02
C PRO A 96 6.54 3.06 7.19
N VAL A 97 7.13 2.47 6.16
CA VAL A 97 8.58 2.30 6.00
C VAL A 97 9.06 3.26 4.93
N LYS A 98 10.10 4.02 5.23
CA LYS A 98 10.72 4.93 4.27
C LYS A 98 11.58 4.16 3.27
N ARG A 99 11.34 4.33 1.97
CA ARG A 99 12.15 3.74 0.89
C ARG A 99 12.58 4.80 -0.10
N GLU A 100 13.76 4.61 -0.70
CA GLU A 100 14.31 5.50 -1.71
C GLU A 100 13.80 5.12 -3.11
N TYR A 101 13.36 6.14 -3.85
CA TYR A 101 12.93 6.01 -5.24
C TYR A 101 13.70 6.99 -6.11
N TYR A 102 14.04 6.56 -7.32
CA TYR A 102 14.69 7.41 -8.30
C TYR A 102 13.64 8.13 -9.16
N SER A 103 13.60 9.46 -9.08
CA SER A 103 12.75 10.27 -9.94
C SER A 103 13.45 10.50 -11.27
N ARG A 104 12.83 10.07 -12.37
CA ARG A 104 13.35 10.33 -13.72
C ARG A 104 13.23 11.81 -14.09
N SER A 105 12.23 12.51 -13.56
CA SER A 105 11.95 13.93 -13.84
C SER A 105 12.99 14.83 -13.19
N SER A 106 13.30 14.61 -11.91
CA SER A 106 14.30 15.40 -11.18
C SER A 106 15.71 14.78 -11.24
N LYS A 107 15.85 13.60 -11.83
CA LYS A 107 17.10 12.81 -11.90
C LYS A 107 17.76 12.60 -10.53
N SER A 108 16.96 12.53 -9.47
CA SER A 108 17.42 12.46 -8.08
C SER A 108 16.71 11.35 -7.30
N TYR A 109 17.38 10.84 -6.26
CA TYR A 109 16.74 9.97 -5.28
C TYR A 109 15.92 10.82 -4.31
N TYR A 110 14.78 10.29 -3.90
CA TYR A 110 13.92 10.88 -2.89
C TYR A 110 13.31 9.76 -2.04
N THR A 111 13.06 10.07 -0.77
CA THR A 111 12.51 9.10 0.18
C THR A 111 11.00 9.25 0.24
N VAL A 112 10.28 8.13 0.17
CA VAL A 112 8.82 8.08 0.22
C VAL A 112 8.37 7.08 1.26
N ASN A 113 7.25 7.39 1.91
CA ASN A 113 6.56 6.45 2.78
C ASN A 113 5.98 5.31 1.95
N THR A 114 6.29 4.09 2.34
CA THR A 114 5.70 2.88 1.77
C THR A 114 4.95 2.14 2.86
N TYR A 115 3.81 1.56 2.51
CA TYR A 115 2.93 0.86 3.44
C TYR A 115 2.81 -0.61 2.99
N PRO A 116 2.59 -1.55 3.92
CA PRO A 116 2.21 -2.90 3.54
C PRO A 116 0.93 -2.89 2.70
N VAL A 117 0.78 -3.86 1.78
CA VAL A 117 -0.40 -3.95 0.89
C VAL A 117 -1.72 -4.06 1.67
N SER A 118 -1.70 -4.55 2.91
CA SER A 118 -2.87 -4.57 3.81
C SER A 118 -3.58 -3.22 3.94
N VAL A 119 -2.87 -2.10 3.71
CA VAL A 119 -3.48 -0.76 3.65
C VAL A 119 -4.56 -0.59 2.56
N LEU A 120 -4.65 -1.52 1.61
CA LEU A 120 -5.67 -1.53 0.56
C LEU A 120 -6.96 -2.28 0.96
N GLU A 121 -6.97 -2.90 2.15
CA GLU A 121 -8.12 -3.65 2.66
C GLU A 121 -9.23 -2.74 3.21
N TYR A 122 -8.90 -1.52 3.65
CA TYR A 122 -9.89 -0.55 4.11
C TYR A 122 -10.97 -0.28 3.05
N SER A 123 -12.17 0.03 3.53
CA SER A 123 -13.23 0.51 2.65
C SER A 123 -13.01 1.98 2.28
N ARG A 124 -13.44 2.39 1.08
CA ARG A 124 -13.35 3.81 0.67
C ARG A 124 -14.20 4.67 1.60
N GLU A 125 -15.33 4.14 2.01
CA GLU A 125 -16.31 4.77 2.89
C GLU A 125 -15.72 5.05 4.27
N GLU A 126 -15.05 4.05 4.88
CA GLU A 126 -14.39 4.18 6.18
C GLU A 126 -13.30 5.27 6.17
N LEU A 127 -12.43 5.27 5.15
CA LEU A 127 -11.39 6.30 5.03
C LEU A 127 -11.98 7.68 4.76
N ASN A 128 -13.05 7.76 3.96
CA ASN A 128 -13.74 9.02 3.70
C ASN A 128 -14.40 9.58 4.97
N GLU A 129 -15.03 8.73 5.75
CA GLU A 129 -15.68 9.13 6.99
C GLU A 129 -14.66 9.62 8.03
N ALA A 130 -13.57 8.86 8.24
CA ALA A 130 -12.49 9.26 9.13
C ALA A 130 -11.91 10.63 8.75
N TYR A 131 -11.70 10.87 7.46
CA TYR A 131 -11.24 12.16 6.96
C TYR A 131 -12.23 13.30 7.24
N ASN A 132 -13.51 13.07 6.95
CA ASN A 132 -14.54 14.10 7.14
C ASN A 132 -14.76 14.43 8.62
N GLN A 133 -14.60 13.45 9.51
CA GLN A 133 -14.65 13.67 10.96
C GLN A 133 -13.48 14.55 11.43
N MET A 134 -12.27 14.32 10.92
CA MET A 134 -11.11 15.19 11.17
C MET A 134 -11.39 16.63 10.72
N ALA A 135 -11.81 16.84 9.46
CA ALA A 135 -12.07 18.16 8.92
C ALA A 135 -13.14 18.94 9.73
N LYS A 136 -14.21 18.25 10.18
CA LYS A 136 -15.23 18.83 11.05
C LYS A 136 -14.67 19.21 12.43
N LYS A 137 -13.78 18.40 12.99
CA LYS A 137 -13.15 18.66 14.29
C LYS A 137 -12.23 19.88 14.23
N ASP A 138 -11.44 20.00 13.16
CA ASP A 138 -10.55 21.14 12.94
C ASP A 138 -11.35 22.44 12.75
N LEU A 139 -12.40 22.43 11.92
CA LEU A 139 -13.29 23.58 11.72
C LEU A 139 -13.94 24.04 13.05
N ASN A 140 -14.38 23.09 13.88
CA ASN A 140 -14.96 23.39 15.19
C ASN A 140 -13.95 23.99 16.18
N LEU A 141 -12.67 23.60 16.09
CA LEU A 141 -11.59 24.17 16.89
C LEU A 141 -11.31 25.62 16.48
N GLU A 142 -11.21 25.90 15.19
CA GLU A 142 -11.02 27.25 14.66
C GLU A 142 -12.16 28.20 15.04
N LEU A 143 -13.42 27.74 14.91
CA LEU A 143 -14.59 28.53 15.32
C LEU A 143 -14.57 28.87 16.81
N LYS A 144 -14.21 27.91 17.68
CA LYS A 144 -14.09 28.15 19.13
C LYS A 144 -12.97 29.14 19.46
N LEU A 145 -11.83 29.05 18.78
CA LEU A 145 -10.71 29.99 18.95
C LEU A 145 -11.12 31.41 18.51
N ALA A 146 -11.76 31.54 17.35
CA ALA A 146 -12.22 32.81 16.82
C ALA A 146 -13.27 33.49 17.72
N GLN A 147 -14.24 32.73 18.26
CA GLN A 147 -15.22 33.24 19.21
C GLN A 147 -14.57 33.72 20.51
N LYS A 148 -13.60 32.97 21.04
CA LYS A 148 -12.84 33.35 22.25
C LYS A 148 -11.99 34.60 22.04
N MET A 149 -11.49 34.85 20.82
CA MET A 149 -10.75 36.07 20.49
C MET A 149 -11.67 37.28 20.30
N LYS A 150 -12.88 37.10 19.74
CA LYS A 150 -13.87 38.18 19.62
C LYS A 150 -14.43 38.66 20.96
N LEU A 151 -14.44 37.83 22.00
CA LEU A 151 -14.90 38.17 23.36
C LEU A 151 -13.84 38.88 24.23
N LYS A 152 -12.63 39.14 23.70
CA LYS A 152 -11.52 39.78 24.43
C LYS A 152 -11.39 41.30 24.21
N TYR A 153 -12.36 41.92 23.54
CA TYR A 153 -12.47 43.37 23.33
C TYR A 153 -13.86 43.83 23.76
#